data_AF-A0A7S2DSB0-F1
#
_entry.id   AF-A0A7S2DSB0-F1
#
_cell.length_a   1.000
_cell.length_b   1.000
_cell.length_c   1.000
_cell.angle_alpha   90.00
_cell.angle_beta   90.00
_cell.angle_gamma   90.00
#
_symmetry.space_group_name_H-M   'P 1'
#
loop_
_entity.id
_entity.type
_entity.pdbx_description
1 polymer ?
#
loop_
_entity_poly.entity_id
_entity_poly.type
_entity_poly.pdbx_seq_one_letter_code
_entity_poly.pdbx_strand_id
1 'polypeptide(L)'
;GIAPAILAQAVQVLFIRPILELLLPTSTPFKCRGMAIAETELTALRGGSAPVPGIAPLGARAEAVVGALYDELQARHEREASRLEQLGACASSSKRNRQRLYLEDEKRRGAVDASRRHLQAHPDWLSGSDALRAEDLAAYVALQHFTAVDMEDLELPECDRRNGDCFDENGICEQFVLDAGRSSFILGGEAFSFVAELETAGVAREDDSLEAERRLRAFEERLIAALLRGLGDHPPRLLVQGVSRSMSQSGMANVERACGGPQVVVSGGEQALRYELRKVSQDAWEVHASM
;
A
#
# COMPACT_ATOMS: atom_id res chain seq x y z
N GLY A 1 15.17 7.12 -20.34
CA GLY A 1 15.59 6.11 -19.36
C GLY A 1 16.06 6.76 -18.07
N ILE A 2 15.14 7.29 -17.28
CA ILE A 2 15.40 7.90 -15.95
C ILE A 2 14.44 7.28 -14.92
N ALA A 3 14.30 5.95 -14.93
CA ALA A 3 13.47 5.20 -13.98
C ALA A 3 14.23 4.38 -12.90
N PRO A 4 15.55 4.08 -12.99
CA PRO A 4 16.15 3.13 -12.03
C PRO A 4 16.43 3.72 -10.64
N ALA A 5 16.48 5.04 -10.46
CA ALA A 5 16.82 5.65 -9.16
C ALA A 5 15.65 5.69 -8.16
N ILE A 6 14.40 5.73 -8.64
CA ILE A 6 13.21 5.78 -7.76
C ILE A 6 12.85 4.37 -7.26
N LEU A 7 13.13 3.32 -8.04
CA LEU A 7 12.89 1.93 -7.64
C LEU A 7 13.91 1.40 -6.63
N ALA A 8 15.09 2.02 -6.50
CA ALA A 8 16.14 1.52 -5.60
C ALA A 8 15.74 1.60 -4.11
N GLN A 9 14.88 2.54 -3.75
CA GLN A 9 14.29 2.67 -2.40
C GLN A 9 12.87 3.21 -2.54
N ALA A 10 11.89 2.34 -2.35
CA ALA A 10 10.50 2.74 -2.21
C ALA A 10 10.19 2.86 -0.72
N VAL A 11 9.85 4.07 -0.26
CA VAL A 11 9.47 4.29 1.13
C VAL A 11 7.98 4.58 1.18
N GLN A 12 7.22 3.70 1.81
CA GLN A 12 5.81 3.89 2.08
C GLN A 12 5.63 4.16 3.58
N VAL A 13 5.37 5.41 3.96
CA VAL A 13 4.93 5.69 5.33
C VAL A 13 3.46 5.39 5.44
N LEU A 14 3.08 4.47 6.33
CA LEU A 14 1.68 4.32 6.72
C LEU A 14 1.44 5.16 7.96
N PHE A 15 0.90 6.35 7.74
CA PHE A 15 0.25 7.10 8.80
C PHE A 15 -1.13 6.49 9.05
N ILE A 16 -1.15 5.48 9.90
CA ILE A 16 -2.39 5.05 10.54
C ILE A 16 -2.56 5.94 11.76
N ARG A 17 -2.81 7.24 11.51
CA ARG A 17 -3.57 8.04 12.45
C ARG A 17 -4.84 7.25 12.72
N PRO A 18 -5.17 6.95 13.99
CA PRO A 18 -6.25 6.05 14.26
C PRO A 18 -7.48 6.59 13.54
N ILE A 19 -8.13 5.74 12.74
CA ILE A 19 -9.42 5.99 12.07
C ILE A 19 -10.49 6.51 13.08
N LEU A 20 -10.20 6.48 14.38
CA LEU A 20 -10.89 7.18 15.46
C LEU A 20 -10.86 8.73 15.39
N GLU A 21 -9.89 9.38 14.72
CA GLU A 21 -9.87 10.84 14.56
C GLU A 21 -10.84 11.36 13.48
N LEU A 22 -11.36 10.48 12.61
CA LEU A 22 -12.49 10.81 11.72
C LEU A 22 -13.83 10.97 12.48
N LEU A 23 -13.82 10.85 13.81
CA LEU A 23 -14.97 11.12 14.69
C LEU A 23 -14.79 12.34 15.62
N LEU A 24 -13.61 12.97 15.70
CA LEU A 24 -13.39 14.19 16.51
C LEU A 24 -12.29 15.09 15.91
N PRO A 25 -12.52 16.42 15.77
CA PRO A 25 -11.52 17.32 15.22
C PRO A 25 -10.50 17.73 16.30
N THR A 26 -9.20 17.52 16.06
CA THR A 26 -8.06 18.45 16.31
C THR A 26 -6.74 17.72 16.57
N SER A 27 -5.71 17.97 15.75
CA SER A 27 -4.39 18.52 16.15
C SER A 27 -3.30 18.34 15.07
N THR A 28 -2.33 19.25 15.07
CA THR A 28 -1.33 19.62 14.04
C THR A 28 -0.32 18.53 13.64
N PRO A 29 0.16 18.46 12.37
CA PRO A 29 1.21 17.53 11.94
C PRO A 29 2.63 18.03 12.24
N PHE A 30 3.53 17.09 12.55
CA PHE A 30 4.95 17.28 12.90
C PHE A 30 5.83 16.84 11.72
N LYS A 31 6.79 17.68 11.29
CA LYS A 31 7.68 17.44 10.15
C LYS A 31 9.05 16.89 10.58
N CYS A 32 9.57 15.88 9.88
CA CYS A 32 10.99 15.53 9.90
C CYS A 32 11.54 15.32 8.48
N ARG A 33 12.77 15.77 8.23
CA ARG A 33 13.42 15.95 6.91
C ARG A 33 14.42 14.82 6.61
N GLY A 34 14.37 14.27 5.39
CA GLY A 34 15.49 13.56 4.76
C GLY A 34 15.06 12.43 3.81
N MET A 35 15.24 12.65 2.50
CA MET A 35 14.79 11.81 1.36
C MET A 35 13.27 11.80 1.12
N ALA A 36 12.87 11.63 -0.15
CA ALA A 36 11.47 11.69 -0.60
C ALA A 36 10.68 10.50 -0.05
N ILE A 37 10.22 10.67 1.19
CA ILE A 37 9.44 9.71 1.96
C ILE A 37 7.96 9.86 1.55
N ALA A 38 7.34 8.80 1.03
CA ALA A 38 5.94 8.86 0.60
C ALA A 38 4.99 8.69 1.79
N GLU A 39 4.44 9.80 2.27
CA GLU A 39 3.45 9.80 3.35
C GLU A 39 2.09 9.33 2.83
N THR A 40 1.56 8.23 3.36
CA THR A 40 0.19 7.78 3.08
C THR A 40 -0.66 7.93 4.34
N GLU A 41 -1.40 9.03 4.41
CA GLU A 41 -2.48 9.21 5.39
C GLU A 41 -3.77 8.55 4.88
N LEU A 42 -4.45 7.77 5.74
CA LEU A 42 -5.72 7.14 5.40
C LEU A 42 -6.87 8.16 5.36
N THR A 43 -7.02 8.81 4.21
CA THR A 43 -8.22 9.61 3.93
C THR A 43 -9.36 8.65 3.58
N ALA A 44 -10.36 8.51 4.47
CA ALA A 44 -11.48 7.63 4.22
C ALA A 44 -12.20 7.99 2.90
N LEU A 45 -12.36 6.98 2.03
CA LEU A 45 -13.22 7.03 0.84
C LEU A 45 -14.70 7.16 1.25
N ARG A 46 -15.04 6.76 2.47
CA ARG A 46 -16.37 6.92 3.07
C ARG A 46 -16.51 8.33 3.66
N GLY A 47 -16.93 9.27 2.82
CA GLY A 47 -17.34 10.61 3.25
C GLY A 47 -18.51 11.07 2.40
N GLY A 48 -19.64 11.38 3.05
CA GLY A 48 -20.79 11.99 2.40
C GLY A 48 -20.35 13.23 1.61
N SER A 49 -20.94 13.39 0.43
CA SER A 49 -20.62 14.43 -0.58
C SER A 49 -20.88 15.87 -0.14
N ALA A 50 -20.99 16.14 1.16
CA ALA A 50 -21.16 17.48 1.66
C ALA A 50 -19.86 18.25 1.38
N PRO A 51 -19.88 19.29 0.51
CA PRO A 51 -18.71 20.12 0.28
C PRO A 51 -18.33 20.74 1.61
N VAL A 52 -17.11 20.47 2.08
CA VAL A 52 -16.57 21.13 3.27
C VAL A 52 -16.39 22.62 2.92
N PRO A 53 -17.15 23.54 3.54
CA PRO A 53 -17.07 24.96 3.18
C PRO A 53 -15.68 25.51 3.49
N GLY A 54 -15.11 26.29 2.56
CA GLY A 54 -13.85 27.01 2.78
C GLY A 54 -12.58 26.27 2.38
N ILE A 55 -12.68 25.14 1.68
CA ILE A 55 -11.51 24.47 1.12
C ILE A 55 -10.93 25.29 -0.05
N ALA A 56 -9.65 25.63 0.05
CA ALA A 56 -8.92 26.32 -1.02
C ALA A 56 -8.82 25.44 -2.28
N PRO A 57 -8.91 26.03 -3.48
CA PRO A 57 -8.72 25.27 -4.73
C PRO A 57 -7.30 24.70 -4.81
N LEU A 58 -7.18 23.45 -5.28
CA LEU A 58 -5.91 22.70 -5.38
C LEU A 58 -4.86 23.30 -6.33
N GLY A 59 -5.28 24.27 -7.16
CA GLY A 59 -4.48 24.80 -8.26
C GLY A 59 -4.50 23.89 -9.49
N ALA A 60 -4.32 24.49 -10.67
CA ALA A 60 -4.50 23.80 -11.95
C ALA A 60 -3.58 22.57 -12.13
N ARG A 61 -2.36 22.62 -11.59
CA ARG A 61 -1.39 21.52 -11.68
C ARG A 61 -1.86 20.26 -10.94
N ALA A 62 -2.32 20.40 -9.70
CA ALA A 62 -2.78 19.30 -8.90
C ALA A 62 -4.09 18.71 -9.47
N GLU A 63 -5.01 19.56 -9.92
CA GLU A 63 -6.23 19.12 -10.62
C GLU A 63 -5.89 18.32 -11.88
N ALA A 64 -4.90 18.76 -12.67
CA ALA A 64 -4.46 18.03 -13.86
C ALA A 64 -3.87 16.65 -13.51
N VAL A 65 -3.09 16.55 -12.43
CA VAL A 65 -2.52 15.28 -11.95
C VAL A 65 -3.61 14.32 -11.50
N VAL A 66 -4.55 14.79 -10.67
CA VAL A 66 -5.69 13.97 -10.20
C VAL A 66 -6.54 13.54 -11.39
N GLY A 67 -6.90 14.46 -12.28
CA GLY A 67 -7.68 14.17 -13.48
C GLY A 67 -7.03 13.09 -14.36
N ALA A 68 -5.75 13.28 -14.69
CA ALA A 68 -5.00 12.33 -15.53
C ALA A 68 -4.96 10.91 -14.92
N LEU A 69 -4.76 10.80 -13.60
CA LEU A 69 -4.77 9.50 -12.92
C LEU A 69 -6.11 8.77 -13.10
N TYR A 70 -7.23 9.45 -12.82
CA TYR A 70 -8.54 8.80 -12.87
C TYR A 70 -9.02 8.54 -14.30
N ASP A 71 -8.65 9.40 -15.26
CA ASP A 71 -8.88 9.16 -16.69
C ASP A 71 -8.11 7.90 -17.16
N GLU A 72 -6.86 7.73 -16.73
CA GLU A 72 -6.07 6.54 -17.06
C GLU A 72 -6.68 5.27 -16.45
N LEU A 73 -7.07 5.33 -15.17
CA LEU A 73 -7.70 4.20 -14.48
C LEU A 73 -9.02 3.81 -15.15
N GLN A 74 -9.86 4.79 -15.48
CA GLN A 74 -11.09 4.55 -16.23
C GLN A 74 -10.79 3.87 -17.57
N ALA A 75 -9.94 4.47 -18.41
CA ALA A 75 -9.62 3.95 -19.74
C ALA A 75 -9.01 2.54 -19.68
N ARG A 76 -8.20 2.25 -18.66
CA ARG A 76 -7.63 0.91 -18.42
C ARG A 76 -8.73 -0.11 -18.11
N HIS A 77 -9.67 0.24 -17.25
CA HIS A 77 -10.77 -0.65 -16.88
C HIS A 77 -11.80 -0.85 -18.01
N GLU A 78 -12.01 0.16 -18.86
CA GLU A 78 -12.80 0.05 -20.08
C GLU A 78 -12.17 -0.95 -21.06
N ARG A 79 -10.87 -0.79 -21.36
CA ARG A 79 -10.13 -1.72 -22.24
C ARG A 79 -10.20 -3.16 -21.75
N GLU A 80 -10.02 -3.37 -20.44
CA GLU A 80 -10.09 -4.71 -19.86
C GLU A 80 -11.50 -5.30 -19.88
N ALA A 81 -12.54 -4.48 -19.65
CA ALA A 81 -13.92 -4.92 -19.77
C ALA A 81 -14.24 -5.35 -21.21
N SER A 82 -13.89 -4.54 -22.21
CA SER A 82 -14.06 -4.88 -23.62
C SER A 82 -13.29 -6.15 -24.02
N ARG A 83 -12.07 -6.32 -23.51
CA ARG A 83 -11.27 -7.54 -23.75
C ARG A 83 -11.96 -8.79 -23.20
N LEU A 84 -12.48 -8.75 -21.98
CA LEU A 84 -13.17 -9.89 -21.38
C LEU A 84 -14.45 -10.24 -22.15
N GLU A 85 -15.20 -9.23 -22.59
CA GLU A 85 -16.39 -9.41 -23.43
C GLU A 85 -16.04 -10.10 -24.76
N GLN A 86 -14.98 -9.63 -25.45
CA GLN A 86 -14.51 -10.25 -26.69
C GLN A 86 -14.08 -11.72 -26.51
N LEU A 87 -13.56 -12.07 -25.34
CA LEU A 87 -13.15 -13.44 -25.01
C LEU A 87 -14.32 -14.30 -24.50
N GLY A 88 -15.51 -13.75 -24.30
CA GLY A 88 -16.62 -14.44 -23.63
C GLY A 88 -16.29 -14.84 -22.18
N ALA A 89 -15.34 -14.17 -21.55
CA ALA A 89 -14.85 -14.48 -20.22
C ALA A 89 -15.60 -13.67 -19.16
N CYS A 90 -15.99 -14.33 -18.07
CA CYS A 90 -16.59 -13.65 -16.92
C CYS A 90 -15.51 -13.14 -15.96
N ALA A 91 -15.54 -11.84 -15.64
CA ALA A 91 -14.75 -11.30 -14.54
C ALA A 91 -15.16 -11.95 -13.21
N SER A 92 -14.17 -12.23 -12.34
CA SER A 92 -14.42 -12.57 -10.94
C SER A 92 -15.20 -11.45 -10.22
N SER A 93 -15.86 -11.79 -9.11
CA SER A 93 -16.60 -10.80 -8.29
C SER A 93 -15.71 -9.62 -7.91
N SER A 94 -14.53 -9.87 -7.37
CA SER A 94 -13.59 -8.83 -6.95
C SER A 94 -13.13 -7.94 -8.11
N LYS A 95 -12.87 -8.54 -9.28
CA LYS A 95 -12.50 -7.79 -10.48
C LYS A 95 -13.64 -6.89 -10.96
N ARG A 96 -14.87 -7.40 -10.93
CA ARG A 96 -16.07 -6.61 -11.27
C ARG A 96 -16.30 -5.47 -10.29
N ASN A 97 -16.20 -5.73 -8.98
CA ASN A 97 -16.32 -4.71 -7.94
C ASN A 97 -15.26 -3.61 -8.11
N ARG A 98 -14.03 -3.98 -8.47
CA ARG A 98 -12.96 -3.04 -8.80
C ARG A 98 -13.27 -2.24 -10.07
N GLN A 99 -13.77 -2.86 -11.14
CA GLN A 99 -14.19 -2.14 -12.34
C GLN A 99 -15.28 -1.11 -12.04
N ARG A 100 -16.29 -1.47 -11.23
CA ARG A 100 -17.37 -0.56 -10.81
C ARG A 100 -16.86 0.70 -10.13
N LEU A 101 -15.76 0.63 -9.36
CA LEU A 101 -15.16 1.82 -8.73
C LEU A 101 -14.78 2.90 -9.75
N TYR A 102 -14.30 2.51 -10.94
CA TYR A 102 -13.80 3.44 -11.95
C TYR A 102 -14.76 3.69 -13.10
N LEU A 103 -15.64 2.73 -13.39
CA LEU A 103 -16.63 2.83 -14.46
C LEU A 103 -17.95 3.47 -14.02
N GLU A 104 -18.29 3.43 -12.72
CA GLU A 104 -19.48 4.13 -12.19
C GLU A 104 -19.11 5.58 -11.81
N ASP A 105 -19.74 6.57 -12.46
CA ASP A 105 -19.41 7.99 -12.29
C ASP A 105 -19.50 8.49 -10.84
N GLU A 106 -20.45 8.00 -10.06
CA GLU A 106 -20.59 8.38 -8.65
C GLU A 106 -19.40 7.90 -7.81
N LYS A 107 -19.00 6.63 -7.97
CA LYS A 107 -17.86 6.06 -7.25
C LYS A 107 -16.54 6.69 -7.69
N ARG A 108 -16.38 6.91 -8.99
CA ARG A 108 -15.19 7.60 -9.53
C ARG A 108 -15.08 9.01 -8.96
N ARG A 109 -16.19 9.78 -8.92
CA ARG A 109 -16.21 11.12 -8.30
C ARG A 109 -15.83 11.08 -6.82
N GLY A 110 -16.39 10.13 -6.05
CA GLY A 110 -16.04 9.97 -4.64
C GLY A 110 -14.53 9.70 -4.43
N ALA A 111 -13.93 8.88 -5.28
CA ALA A 111 -12.49 8.62 -5.24
C ALA A 111 -11.66 9.86 -5.62
N VAL A 112 -12.04 10.57 -6.69
CA VAL A 112 -11.43 11.85 -7.09
C VAL A 112 -11.46 12.85 -5.92
N ASP A 113 -12.60 13.02 -5.27
CA ASP A 113 -12.76 13.96 -4.18
C ASP A 113 -11.96 13.55 -2.93
N ALA A 114 -11.75 12.26 -2.70
CA ALA A 114 -10.84 11.79 -1.65
C ALA A 114 -9.38 12.14 -1.95
N SER A 115 -8.91 11.91 -3.17
CA SER A 115 -7.57 12.34 -3.61
C SER A 115 -7.38 13.85 -3.50
N ARG A 116 -8.41 14.63 -3.85
CA ARG A 116 -8.39 16.09 -3.69
C ARG A 116 -8.24 16.52 -2.23
N ARG A 117 -9.03 15.94 -1.33
CA ARG A 117 -8.94 16.20 0.12
C ARG A 117 -7.57 15.84 0.66
N HIS A 118 -6.99 14.73 0.22
CA HIS A 118 -5.65 14.34 0.60
C HIS A 118 -4.60 15.39 0.20
N LEU A 119 -4.62 15.85 -1.06
CA LEU A 119 -3.70 16.90 -1.50
C LEU A 119 -3.91 18.24 -0.78
N GLN A 120 -5.14 18.59 -0.42
CA GLN A 120 -5.45 19.80 0.36
C GLN A 120 -4.87 19.76 1.78
N ALA A 121 -4.73 18.57 2.36
CA ALA A 121 -4.08 18.39 3.65
C ALA A 121 -2.55 18.61 3.58
N HIS A 122 -1.96 18.63 2.38
CA HIS A 122 -0.52 18.74 2.14
C HIS A 122 -0.17 19.94 1.24
N PRO A 123 -0.44 21.19 1.68
CA PRO A 123 -0.25 22.38 0.85
C PRO A 123 1.21 22.63 0.45
N ASP A 124 2.16 22.12 1.21
CA ASP A 124 3.60 22.17 0.94
C ASP A 124 4.02 21.28 -0.22
N TRP A 125 3.28 20.22 -0.56
CA TRP A 125 3.50 19.45 -1.78
C TRP A 125 3.09 20.22 -3.04
N LEU A 126 2.13 21.14 -2.88
CA LEU A 126 1.52 21.86 -3.99
C LEU A 126 2.28 23.15 -4.31
N SER A 127 2.89 23.79 -3.32
CA SER A 127 3.50 25.12 -3.42
C SER A 127 4.67 25.32 -2.46
N GLY A 128 5.55 26.28 -2.77
CA GLY A 128 6.73 26.60 -1.94
C GLY A 128 8.01 25.90 -2.40
N SER A 129 9.05 25.95 -1.57
CA SER A 129 10.36 25.36 -1.88
C SER A 129 10.33 23.83 -1.91
N ASP A 130 9.37 23.23 -1.21
CA ASP A 130 9.24 21.78 -1.04
C ASP A 130 8.17 21.20 -1.98
N ALA A 131 7.68 21.99 -2.94
CA ALA A 131 6.66 21.56 -3.87
C ALA A 131 7.14 20.37 -4.71
N LEU A 132 6.35 19.30 -4.73
CA LEU A 132 6.63 18.11 -5.53
C LEU A 132 6.56 18.44 -7.02
N ARG A 133 7.33 17.72 -7.83
CA ARG A 133 7.18 17.75 -9.30
C ARG A 133 5.88 17.03 -9.69
N ALA A 134 5.41 17.24 -10.92
CA ALA A 134 4.14 16.66 -11.36
C ALA A 134 4.16 15.13 -11.33
N GLU A 135 5.30 14.52 -11.69
CA GLU A 135 5.50 13.07 -11.70
C GLU A 135 5.50 12.49 -10.29
N ASP A 136 6.21 13.14 -9.37
CA ASP A 136 6.26 12.72 -7.96
C ASP A 136 4.87 12.89 -7.32
N LEU A 137 4.19 14.00 -7.59
CA LEU A 137 2.83 14.24 -7.12
C LEU A 137 1.86 13.17 -7.66
N ALA A 138 1.98 12.79 -8.93
CA ALA A 138 1.15 11.74 -9.52
C ALA A 138 1.37 10.37 -8.85
N ALA A 139 2.63 10.02 -8.56
CA ALA A 139 2.94 8.79 -7.83
C ALA A 139 2.36 8.81 -6.41
N TYR A 140 2.43 9.93 -5.70
CA TYR A 140 1.87 10.06 -4.35
C TYR A 140 0.35 9.93 -4.35
N VAL A 141 -0.34 10.62 -5.26
CA VAL A 141 -1.80 10.52 -5.40
C VAL A 141 -2.22 9.09 -5.75
N ALA A 142 -1.51 8.44 -6.68
CA ALA A 142 -1.79 7.07 -7.07
C ALA A 142 -1.58 6.07 -5.92
N LEU A 143 -0.45 6.20 -5.20
CA LEU A 143 -0.14 5.35 -4.05
C LEU A 143 -1.19 5.52 -2.95
N GLN A 144 -1.51 6.76 -2.59
CA GLN A 144 -2.54 7.05 -1.60
C GLN A 144 -3.88 6.46 -2.01
N HIS A 145 -4.29 6.64 -3.27
CA HIS A 145 -5.54 6.09 -3.77
C HIS A 145 -5.57 4.56 -3.68
N PHE A 146 -4.51 3.86 -4.13
CA PHE A 146 -4.47 2.40 -4.05
C PHE A 146 -4.48 1.89 -2.62
N THR A 147 -3.72 2.52 -1.71
CA THR A 147 -3.75 2.18 -0.29
C THR A 147 -5.12 2.46 0.34
N ALA A 148 -5.79 3.57 -0.01
CA ALA A 148 -7.12 3.88 0.53
C ALA A 148 -8.17 2.87 0.05
N VAL A 149 -8.14 2.49 -1.23
CA VAL A 149 -9.01 1.42 -1.78
C VAL A 149 -8.77 0.10 -1.07
N ASP A 150 -7.50 -0.18 -0.80
CA ASP A 150 -7.05 -1.39 -0.13
C ASP A 150 -7.49 -1.48 1.34
N MET A 151 -7.50 -0.36 2.06
CA MET A 151 -7.98 -0.30 3.43
C MET A 151 -9.50 -0.32 3.51
N GLU A 152 -10.20 0.39 2.61
CA GLU A 152 -11.67 0.31 2.53
C GLU A 152 -12.14 -1.12 2.24
N ASP A 153 -11.38 -1.86 1.43
CA ASP A 153 -11.68 -3.26 1.10
C ASP A 153 -11.78 -4.18 2.33
N LEU A 154 -11.03 -3.87 3.39
CA LEU A 154 -11.03 -4.64 4.64
C LEU A 154 -12.34 -4.49 5.43
N GLU A 155 -13.07 -3.41 5.18
CA GLU A 155 -14.33 -3.08 5.84
C GLU A 155 -15.56 -3.48 5.00
N LEU A 156 -15.35 -4.02 3.78
CA LEU A 156 -16.42 -4.46 2.90
C LEU A 156 -16.81 -5.92 3.20
N PRO A 157 -18.10 -6.26 3.06
CA PRO A 157 -18.52 -7.66 3.00
C PRO A 157 -17.76 -8.41 1.90
N GLU A 158 -17.50 -9.70 2.09
CA GLU A 158 -16.70 -10.52 1.17
C GLU A 158 -17.17 -10.44 -0.29
N CYS A 159 -18.49 -10.40 -0.53
CA CYS A 159 -19.06 -10.29 -1.88
C CYS A 159 -18.84 -8.94 -2.56
N ASP A 160 -18.56 -7.89 -1.79
CA ASP A 160 -18.32 -6.51 -2.25
C ASP A 160 -16.84 -6.16 -2.31
N ARG A 161 -15.95 -7.01 -1.79
CA ARG A 161 -14.50 -6.83 -1.85
C ARG A 161 -14.04 -6.71 -3.29
N ARG A 162 -13.10 -5.81 -3.52
CA ARG A 162 -12.40 -5.45 -4.75
C ARG A 162 -11.06 -6.17 -4.86
N ASN A 163 -10.56 -6.72 -3.77
CA ASN A 163 -9.30 -7.45 -3.69
C ASN A 163 -9.55 -8.88 -3.17
N GLY A 164 -8.67 -9.80 -3.56
CA GLY A 164 -8.72 -11.21 -3.12
C GLY A 164 -7.82 -11.50 -1.93
N ASP A 165 -7.24 -10.48 -1.30
CA ASP A 165 -6.26 -10.65 -0.23
C ASP A 165 -6.94 -11.23 1.02
N CYS A 166 -6.37 -12.29 1.56
CA CYS A 166 -6.85 -12.94 2.78
C CYS A 166 -6.07 -12.43 4.00
N PHE A 167 -6.73 -12.47 5.15
CA PHE A 167 -6.15 -12.10 6.44
C PHE A 167 -6.52 -13.14 7.48
N ASP A 168 -5.58 -13.46 8.37
CA ASP A 168 -5.83 -14.36 9.48
C ASP A 168 -6.65 -13.68 10.62
N GLU A 169 -6.80 -14.40 11.73
CA GLU A 169 -7.49 -13.91 12.93
C GLU A 169 -6.81 -12.70 13.58
N ASN A 170 -5.49 -12.56 13.43
CA ASN A 170 -4.70 -11.44 13.94
C ASN A 170 -4.68 -10.25 12.95
N GLY A 171 -5.23 -10.42 11.75
CA GLY A 171 -5.17 -9.41 10.70
C GLY A 171 -3.87 -9.43 9.91
N ILE A 172 -3.09 -10.51 9.95
CA ILE A 172 -1.89 -10.68 9.13
C ILE A 172 -2.30 -11.04 7.71
N CYS A 173 -1.79 -10.28 6.74
CA CYS A 173 -1.98 -10.56 5.32
C CYS A 173 -1.34 -11.90 4.94
N GLU A 174 -2.06 -12.79 4.26
CA GLU A 174 -1.53 -14.09 3.80
C GLU A 174 -0.28 -13.93 2.92
N GLN A 175 -0.25 -12.91 2.05
CA GLN A 175 0.92 -12.64 1.20
C GLN A 175 2.17 -12.29 1.99
N PHE A 176 2.04 -11.62 3.15
CA PHE A 176 3.19 -11.34 4.03
C PHE A 176 3.87 -12.64 4.51
N VAL A 177 3.05 -13.64 4.86
CA VAL A 177 3.55 -14.95 5.29
C VAL A 177 4.16 -15.70 4.10
N LEU A 178 3.51 -15.69 2.93
CA LEU A 178 4.07 -16.29 1.71
C LEU A 178 5.39 -15.63 1.26
N ASP A 179 5.59 -14.36 1.59
CA ASP A 179 6.81 -13.61 1.34
C ASP A 179 7.94 -13.92 2.33
N ALA A 180 7.64 -14.51 3.49
CA ALA A 180 8.59 -14.75 4.59
C ALA A 180 9.82 -15.55 4.13
N GLY A 181 9.61 -16.56 3.28
CA GLY A 181 10.67 -17.43 2.78
C GLY A 181 11.56 -16.83 1.70
N ARG A 182 11.18 -15.69 1.10
CA ARG A 182 11.88 -15.06 -0.05
C ARG A 182 12.33 -13.63 0.20
N SER A 183 11.87 -13.00 1.27
CA SER A 183 12.19 -11.61 1.61
C SER A 183 13.03 -11.54 2.88
N SER A 184 13.64 -10.38 3.11
CA SER A 184 14.25 -10.02 4.39
C SER A 184 13.44 -8.91 5.06
N PHE A 185 13.42 -8.92 6.38
CA PHE A 185 12.63 -7.97 7.17
C PHE A 185 13.50 -7.36 8.27
N ILE A 186 13.27 -6.10 8.59
CA ILE A 186 13.75 -5.47 9.82
C ILE A 186 12.54 -5.01 10.60
N LEU A 187 12.32 -5.60 11.79
CA LEU A 187 11.18 -5.30 12.65
C LEU A 187 11.71 -4.92 14.02
N GLY A 188 11.49 -3.67 14.45
CA GLY A 188 12.00 -3.19 15.74
C GLY A 188 13.54 -3.25 15.86
N GLY A 189 14.25 -3.13 14.74
CA GLY A 189 15.71 -3.27 14.67
C GLY A 189 16.23 -4.71 14.60
N GLU A 190 15.36 -5.72 14.70
CA GLU A 190 15.72 -7.13 14.54
C GLU A 190 15.60 -7.54 13.06
N ALA A 191 16.66 -8.16 12.53
CA ALA A 191 16.70 -8.61 11.13
C ALA A 191 16.26 -10.07 11.00
N PHE A 192 15.34 -10.33 10.07
CA PHE A 192 14.80 -11.64 9.76
C PHE A 192 15.10 -11.98 8.30
N SER A 193 15.72 -13.14 8.06
CA SER A 193 15.92 -13.68 6.71
C SER A 193 15.93 -15.20 6.79
N PHE A 194 14.90 -15.84 6.22
CA PHE A 194 14.80 -17.30 6.23
C PHE A 194 15.94 -17.96 5.45
N VAL A 195 16.35 -17.36 4.33
CA VAL A 195 17.50 -17.81 3.53
C VAL A 195 18.77 -17.83 4.38
N ALA A 196 19.07 -16.74 5.10
CA ALA A 196 20.25 -16.69 5.97
C ALA A 196 20.17 -17.71 7.14
N GLU A 197 18.98 -18.01 7.65
CA GLU A 197 18.79 -19.04 8.68
C GLU A 197 19.03 -20.46 8.15
N LEU A 198 18.58 -20.78 6.93
CA LEU A 198 18.85 -22.06 6.28
C LEU A 198 20.34 -22.24 5.99
N GLU A 199 21.01 -21.21 5.48
CA GLU A 199 22.46 -21.20 5.24
C GLU A 199 23.24 -21.46 6.54
N THR A 200 22.87 -20.77 7.62
CA THR A 200 23.50 -20.94 8.94
C THR A 200 23.28 -22.35 9.49
N ALA A 201 22.12 -22.95 9.22
CA ALA A 201 21.80 -24.31 9.64
C ALA A 201 22.46 -25.39 8.75
N GLY A 202 23.06 -25.02 7.61
CA GLY A 202 23.58 -25.96 6.64
C GLY A 202 22.49 -26.82 5.98
N VAL A 203 21.25 -26.31 5.90
CA VAL A 203 20.11 -27.02 5.31
C VAL A 203 19.88 -26.51 3.89
N ALA A 204 20.13 -27.36 2.89
CA ALA A 204 19.75 -27.08 1.53
C ALA A 204 18.24 -27.34 1.35
N ARG A 205 17.52 -26.37 0.76
CA ARG A 205 16.06 -26.44 0.56
C ARG A 205 15.63 -27.64 -0.28
N GLU A 206 16.49 -28.08 -1.21
CA GLU A 206 16.22 -29.20 -2.11
C GLU A 206 16.44 -30.56 -1.46
N ASP A 207 17.36 -30.65 -0.49
CA ASP A 207 17.79 -31.92 0.11
C ASP A 207 16.91 -32.36 1.28
N ASP A 208 16.32 -31.40 2.02
CA ASP A 208 15.48 -31.69 3.19
C ASP A 208 14.22 -30.81 3.24
N SER A 209 13.25 -31.13 2.37
CA SER A 209 12.04 -30.33 2.19
C SER A 209 11.15 -30.26 3.44
N LEU A 210 11.06 -31.36 4.20
CA LEU A 210 10.27 -31.41 5.44
C LEU A 210 10.92 -30.57 6.55
N GLU A 211 12.25 -30.62 6.68
CA GLU A 211 12.95 -29.78 7.65
C GLU A 211 12.87 -28.30 7.28
N ALA A 212 13.03 -27.98 6.00
CA ALA A 212 12.89 -26.62 5.50
C ALA A 212 11.48 -26.08 5.76
N GLU A 213 10.43 -26.86 5.51
CA GLU A 213 9.04 -26.46 5.80
C GLU A 213 8.80 -26.25 7.30
N ARG A 214 9.29 -27.16 8.15
CA ARG A 214 9.19 -27.02 9.62
C ARG A 214 9.86 -25.74 10.11
N ARG A 215 11.05 -25.43 9.58
CA ARG A 215 11.79 -24.20 9.92
C ARG A 215 11.10 -22.96 9.41
N LEU A 216 10.51 -23.02 8.22
CA LEU A 216 9.75 -21.90 7.65
C LEU A 216 8.58 -21.52 8.56
N ARG A 217 7.79 -22.50 9.02
CA ARG A 217 6.68 -22.23 9.96
C ARG A 217 7.16 -21.58 11.26
N ALA A 218 8.25 -22.09 11.84
CA ALA A 218 8.84 -21.50 13.05
C ALA A 218 9.43 -20.11 12.82
N PHE A 219 9.90 -19.82 11.61
CA PHE A 219 10.33 -18.49 11.18
C PHE A 219 9.14 -17.54 11.03
N GLU A 220 8.08 -17.96 10.35
CA GLU A 220 6.83 -17.20 10.16
C GLU A 220 6.21 -16.80 11.50
N GLU A 221 6.13 -17.72 12.46
CA GLU A 221 5.62 -17.44 13.82
C GLU A 221 6.45 -16.35 14.53
N ARG A 222 7.79 -16.42 14.46
CA ARG A 222 8.67 -15.41 15.05
C ARG A 222 8.56 -14.07 14.34
N LEU A 223 8.45 -14.08 13.02
CA LEU A 223 8.30 -12.88 12.19
C LEU A 223 6.98 -12.16 12.52
N ILE A 224 5.86 -12.89 12.58
CA ILE A 224 4.55 -12.35 12.98
C ILE A 224 4.62 -11.79 14.40
N ALA A 225 5.21 -12.52 15.34
CA ALA A 225 5.36 -12.04 16.71
C ALA A 225 6.21 -10.76 16.78
N ALA A 226 7.28 -10.65 16.00
CA ALA A 226 8.10 -9.45 15.91
C ALA A 226 7.35 -8.26 15.29
N LEU A 227 6.53 -8.51 14.26
CA LEU A 227 5.68 -7.49 13.65
C LEU A 227 4.70 -6.93 14.68
N LEU A 228 3.95 -7.80 15.35
CA LEU A 228 2.97 -7.41 16.36
C LEU A 228 3.62 -6.62 17.51
N ARG A 229 4.78 -7.08 18.01
CA ARG A 229 5.57 -6.33 19.01
C ARG A 229 6.01 -4.95 18.49
N GLY A 230 6.44 -4.86 17.23
CA GLY A 230 6.85 -3.60 16.61
C GLY A 230 5.72 -2.57 16.47
N LEU A 231 4.48 -3.04 16.36
CA LEU A 231 3.27 -2.21 16.34
C LEU A 231 2.77 -1.82 17.74
N GLY A 232 3.32 -2.41 18.80
CA GLY A 232 3.01 -2.11 20.20
C GLY A 232 2.14 -3.16 20.88
N ASP A 233 1.75 -2.88 22.12
CA ASP A 233 0.89 -3.77 22.90
C ASP A 233 -0.57 -3.63 22.43
N HIS A 234 -1.12 -4.68 21.83
CA HIS A 234 -2.48 -4.73 21.28
C HIS A 234 -2.75 -3.73 20.12
N PRO A 235 -2.03 -3.86 18.99
CA PRO A 235 -2.23 -2.98 17.86
C PRO A 235 -3.66 -3.14 17.29
N PRO A 236 -4.32 -2.04 16.85
CA PRO A 236 -5.60 -2.13 16.16
C PRO A 236 -5.51 -3.07 14.95
N ARG A 237 -6.53 -3.91 14.73
CA ARG A 237 -6.52 -4.89 13.64
C ARG A 237 -6.26 -4.25 12.26
N LEU A 238 -6.87 -3.09 11.99
CA LEU A 238 -6.64 -2.35 10.74
C LEU A 238 -5.18 -1.89 10.58
N LEU A 239 -4.48 -1.58 11.67
CA LEU A 239 -3.05 -1.25 11.64
C LEU A 239 -2.22 -2.48 11.23
N VAL A 240 -2.51 -3.63 11.83
CA VAL A 240 -1.84 -4.90 11.49
C VAL A 240 -2.07 -5.27 10.03
N GLN A 241 -3.32 -5.14 9.55
CA GLN A 241 -3.67 -5.43 8.16
C GLN A 241 -2.98 -4.49 7.17
N GLY A 242 -2.99 -3.18 7.45
CA GLY A 242 -2.34 -2.18 6.61
C GLY A 242 -0.82 -2.38 6.53
N VAL A 243 -0.16 -2.61 7.66
CA VAL A 243 1.30 -2.79 7.70
C VAL A 243 1.71 -4.13 7.10
N SER A 244 1.11 -5.25 7.50
CA SER A 244 1.47 -6.56 6.95
C SER A 244 1.28 -6.62 5.43
N ARG A 245 0.21 -6.00 4.91
CA ARG A 245 0.00 -5.88 3.47
C ARG A 245 1.02 -4.99 2.77
N SER A 246 1.41 -3.88 3.39
CA SER A 246 2.41 -2.98 2.81
C SER A 246 3.80 -3.59 2.80
N MET A 247 4.08 -4.49 3.76
CA MET A 247 5.29 -5.32 3.81
C MET A 247 5.18 -6.61 3.00
N SER A 248 4.27 -6.68 2.01
CA SER A 248 4.11 -7.83 1.14
C SER A 248 4.14 -7.43 -0.34
N GLN A 249 4.15 -8.43 -1.22
CA GLN A 249 4.04 -8.25 -2.66
C GLN A 249 2.79 -7.47 -3.07
N SER A 250 1.69 -7.59 -2.34
CA SER A 250 0.50 -6.76 -2.59
C SER A 250 0.81 -5.27 -2.39
N GLY A 251 1.54 -4.92 -1.33
CA GLY A 251 2.02 -3.57 -1.06
C GLY A 251 2.97 -3.07 -2.15
N MET A 252 3.97 -3.88 -2.50
CA MET A 252 4.91 -3.56 -3.58
C MET A 252 4.21 -3.33 -4.92
N ALA A 253 3.19 -4.14 -5.24
CA ALA A 253 2.39 -3.95 -6.44
C ALA A 253 1.60 -2.62 -6.45
N ASN A 254 1.31 -2.00 -5.30
CA ASN A 254 0.76 -0.65 -5.25
C ASN A 254 1.82 0.39 -5.63
N VAL A 255 3.02 0.27 -5.07
CA VAL A 255 4.16 1.15 -5.36
C VAL A 255 4.50 1.11 -6.85
N GLU A 256 4.64 -0.08 -7.43
CA GLU A 256 4.95 -0.23 -8.85
C GLU A 256 3.89 0.41 -9.74
N ARG A 257 2.61 0.19 -9.43
CA ARG A 257 1.48 0.81 -10.14
C ARG A 257 1.50 2.33 -10.01
N ALA A 258 1.85 2.86 -8.85
CA ALA A 258 1.89 4.30 -8.59
C ALA A 258 3.04 4.98 -9.32
N CYS A 259 4.21 4.35 -9.36
CA CYS A 259 5.41 4.90 -10.00
C CYS A 259 5.43 4.76 -11.53
N GLY A 260 4.43 4.10 -12.14
CA GLY A 260 4.41 3.82 -13.58
C GLY A 260 5.61 2.97 -14.05
N GLY A 261 6.26 2.26 -13.12
CA GLY A 261 7.39 1.38 -13.42
C GLY A 261 6.94 0.18 -14.23
N PRO A 262 7.87 -0.52 -14.92
CA PRO A 262 7.55 -1.86 -15.42
C PRO A 262 7.07 -2.66 -14.21
N GLN A 263 5.86 -3.23 -14.29
CA GLN A 263 5.44 -4.23 -13.31
C GLN A 263 6.56 -5.24 -13.29
N VAL A 264 7.30 -5.31 -12.18
CA VAL A 264 8.37 -6.26 -12.07
C VAL A 264 7.63 -7.58 -12.02
N VAL A 265 7.58 -8.25 -13.15
CA VAL A 265 6.83 -9.48 -13.29
C VAL A 265 7.51 -10.45 -12.32
N VAL A 266 6.88 -10.67 -11.16
CA VAL A 266 7.26 -11.63 -10.12
C VAL A 266 7.00 -13.06 -10.63
N SER A 267 7.33 -13.34 -11.89
CA SER A 267 7.31 -14.67 -12.46
C SER A 267 8.72 -15.22 -12.38
N GLY A 268 9.05 -15.77 -11.20
CA GLY A 268 10.11 -16.76 -11.05
C GLY A 268 11.56 -16.27 -10.96
N GLY A 269 11.80 -14.97 -10.82
CA GLY A 269 13.14 -14.45 -10.51
C GLY A 269 13.43 -14.46 -9.01
N GLU A 270 14.68 -14.77 -8.62
CA GLU A 270 15.19 -14.50 -7.27
C GLU A 270 15.29 -12.99 -7.07
N GLN A 271 14.27 -12.38 -6.49
CA GLN A 271 14.33 -11.01 -6.01
C GLN A 271 14.31 -11.02 -4.49
N ALA A 272 15.39 -10.53 -3.91
CA ALA A 272 15.54 -10.40 -2.47
C ALA A 272 14.99 -9.04 -2.03
N LEU A 273 13.68 -8.96 -1.82
CA LEU A 273 13.08 -7.76 -1.24
C LEU A 273 13.47 -7.63 0.22
N ARG A 274 13.82 -6.42 0.65
CA ARG A 274 14.07 -6.06 2.03
C ARG A 274 13.04 -5.04 2.49
N TYR A 275 12.25 -5.43 3.48
CA TYR A 275 11.29 -4.55 4.15
C TYR A 275 11.83 -4.11 5.50
N GLU A 276 11.57 -2.87 5.90
CA GLU A 276 11.93 -2.36 7.22
C GLU A 276 10.77 -1.55 7.81
N LEU A 277 10.33 -1.95 9.00
CA LEU A 277 9.31 -1.23 9.77
C LEU A 277 9.99 -0.34 10.81
N ARG A 278 9.78 0.98 10.69
CA ARG A 278 10.25 1.97 11.66
C ARG A 278 9.08 2.63 12.37
N LYS A 279 9.19 2.79 13.68
CA LYS A 279 8.28 3.64 14.45
C LYS A 279 8.76 5.08 14.35
N VAL A 280 7.96 5.96 13.73
CA VAL A 280 8.31 7.38 13.51
C VAL A 280 7.80 8.24 14.67
N SER A 281 6.61 7.92 15.17
CA SER A 281 6.02 8.59 16.33
C SER A 281 5.21 7.60 17.17
N GLN A 282 4.47 8.06 18.18
CA GLN A 282 3.62 7.20 18.99
C GLN A 282 2.60 6.43 18.14
N ASP A 283 2.02 7.11 17.14
CA ASP A 283 0.91 6.63 16.32
C ASP A 283 1.25 6.64 14.82
N ALA A 284 2.55 6.62 14.48
CA ALA A 284 3.00 6.62 13.09
C ALA A 284 4.12 5.61 12.87
N TRP A 285 3.98 4.85 11.78
CA TRP A 285 4.93 3.85 11.33
C TRP A 285 5.29 4.06 9.88
N GLU A 286 6.51 3.67 9.55
CA GLU A 286 7.06 3.77 8.22
C GLU A 286 7.52 2.39 7.74
N VAL A 287 7.10 2.04 6.52
CA VAL A 287 7.53 0.83 5.84
C VAL A 287 8.48 1.22 4.72
N HIS A 288 9.74 0.87 4.88
CA HIS A 288 10.75 0.98 3.83
C HIS A 288 10.78 -0.32 3.05
N ALA A 289 10.87 -0.24 1.72
CA ALA A 289 11.10 -1.36 0.85
C ALA A 289 12.30 -1.07 -0.08
N SER A 290 13.22 -2.02 -0.15
CA SER A 290 14.43 -1.95 -0.97
C SER A 290 14.70 -3.28 -1.65
N MET A 291 15.39 -3.22 -2.79
CA MET A 291 15.91 -4.38 -3.53
C MET A 291 17.41 -4.58 -3.25
#